data_AF-A0A7L2EWD1-F1
#
_entry.id   AF-A0A7L2EWD1-F1
#
_cell.length_a   1.000
_cell.length_b   1.000
_cell.length_c   1.000
_cell.angle_alpha   90.00
_cell.angle_beta   90.00
_cell.angle_gamma   90.00
#
_symmetry.space_group_name_H-M   'P 1'
#
loop_
_entity.id
_entity.type
_entity.pdbx_description
1 polymer ?
#
loop_
_entity_poly.entity_id
_entity_poly.type
_entity_poly.pdbx_seq_one_letter_code
_entity_poly.pdbx_strand_id
1 'polypeptide(L)'
;QELPSTVQYCKILTMGHEIPNRKTFLRFRDLVRRFLMANKDNDKLIGVHCTHGLNRTGYLVCRYLIEVEGMEPNAAIELFNTSRGHPMERSNYIQDLQRR
;
A
#
# COMPACT_ATOMS: atom_id res chain seq x y z
N GLN A 1 -1.99 -20.30 9.52
CA GLN A 1 -3.42 -20.14 9.21
C GLN A 1 -3.52 -19.87 7.72
N GLU A 2 -4.16 -20.76 6.97
CA GLU A 2 -4.38 -20.56 5.53
C GLU A 2 -5.57 -19.62 5.33
N LEU A 3 -5.49 -18.75 4.32
CA LEU A 3 -6.58 -17.84 3.97
C LEU A 3 -7.77 -18.65 3.40
N PRO A 4 -9.02 -18.23 3.64
CA PRO A 4 -10.17 -18.85 3.00
C PRO A 4 -10.01 -18.90 1.47
N SER A 5 -10.48 -19.97 0.82
CA SER A 5 -10.40 -20.14 -0.64
C SER A 5 -11.12 -19.05 -1.44
N THR A 6 -12.01 -18.30 -0.79
CA THR A 6 -12.73 -17.16 -1.35
C THR A 6 -11.91 -15.88 -1.42
N VAL A 7 -10.73 -15.84 -0.78
CA VAL A 7 -9.83 -14.68 -0.76
C VAL A 7 -8.66 -14.92 -1.71
N GLN A 8 -8.52 -14.05 -2.71
CA GLN A 8 -7.36 -14.08 -3.59
C GLN A 8 -6.11 -13.61 -2.83
N TYR A 9 -5.04 -14.40 -2.92
CA TYR A 9 -3.76 -14.09 -2.27
C TYR A 9 -2.68 -13.77 -3.30
N CYS A 10 -1.90 -12.71 -3.06
CA CYS A 10 -0.70 -12.41 -3.82
C CYS A 10 0.44 -12.00 -2.89
N LYS A 11 1.62 -12.60 -3.08
CA LYS A 11 2.85 -12.23 -2.37
C LYS A 11 3.70 -11.29 -3.22
N ILE A 12 3.93 -10.09 -2.71
CA ILE A 12 4.92 -9.15 -3.24
C ILE A 12 6.07 -9.07 -2.24
N LEU A 13 7.24 -9.55 -2.63
CA LEU A 13 8.42 -9.50 -1.76
C LEU A 13 8.93 -8.06 -1.67
N THR A 14 8.98 -7.56 -0.44
CA THR A 14 9.45 -6.21 -0.09
C THR A 14 10.54 -6.34 0.97
N MET A 15 11.77 -5.92 0.63
CA MET A 15 12.87 -5.86 1.59
C MET A 15 12.52 -4.89 2.72
N GLY A 16 12.90 -5.26 3.95
CA GLY A 16 12.74 -4.37 5.10
C GLY A 16 13.76 -3.23 5.03
N HIS A 17 13.42 -2.09 5.62
CA HIS A 17 14.27 -0.89 5.79
C HIS A 17 14.66 -0.16 4.49
N GLU A 18 14.66 -0.83 3.35
CA GLU A 18 14.89 -0.21 2.04
C GLU A 18 13.59 0.29 1.42
N ILE A 19 13.69 1.35 0.60
CA ILE A 19 12.57 1.85 -0.17
C ILE A 19 12.14 0.78 -1.19
N PRO A 20 10.87 0.34 -1.21
CA PRO A 20 10.37 -0.53 -2.25
C PRO A 20 10.70 0.00 -3.65
N ASN A 21 11.49 -0.77 -4.40
CA ASN A 21 11.96 -0.35 -5.71
C ASN A 21 10.81 -0.19 -6.72
N ARG A 22 11.09 0.44 -7.85
CA ARG A 22 10.10 0.71 -8.90
C ARG A 22 9.38 -0.55 -9.38
N LYS A 23 10.07 -1.68 -9.54
CA LYS A 23 9.47 -2.96 -9.99
C LYS A 23 8.44 -3.47 -8.98
N THR A 24 8.77 -3.39 -7.70
CA THR A 24 7.86 -3.75 -6.60
C THR A 24 6.61 -2.86 -6.60
N PHE A 25 6.79 -1.55 -6.74
CA PHE A 25 5.66 -0.62 -6.79
C PHE A 25 4.77 -0.85 -8.02
N LEU A 26 5.35 -1.01 -9.22
CA LEU A 26 4.58 -1.28 -10.43
C LEU A 26 3.75 -2.56 -10.29
N ARG A 27 4.33 -3.62 -9.73
CA ARG A 27 3.59 -4.86 -9.45
C ARG A 27 2.42 -4.64 -8.49
N PHE A 28 2.63 -3.88 -7.41
CA PHE A 28 1.56 -3.53 -6.46
C PHE A 28 0.45 -2.74 -7.15
N ARG A 29 0.81 -1.68 -7.87
CA ARG A 29 -0.11 -0.84 -8.63
C ARG A 29 -0.95 -1.65 -9.62
N ASP A 30 -0.33 -2.53 -10.40
CA ASP A 30 -1.01 -3.32 -11.41
C ASP A 30 -1.95 -4.37 -10.80
N LEU A 31 -1.64 -4.87 -9.59
CA LEU A 31 -2.55 -5.74 -8.83
C LEU A 31 -3.77 -4.97 -8.32
N VAL A 32 -3.54 -3.80 -7.71
CA VAL A 32 -4.61 -2.94 -7.20
C VAL A 32 -5.55 -2.52 -8.33
N ARG A 33 -5.02 -2.00 -9.44
CA ARG A 33 -5.83 -1.57 -10.60
C ARG A 33 -6.65 -2.71 -11.18
N ARG A 34 -6.05 -3.90 -11.36
CA ARG A 34 -6.80 -5.06 -11.87
C ARG A 34 -7.92 -5.48 -10.95
N PHE A 35 -7.67 -5.48 -9.64
CA PHE A 35 -8.70 -5.82 -8.65
C PHE A 35 -9.85 -4.81 -8.70
N LEU A 36 -9.55 -3.50 -8.68
CA LEU A 36 -10.56 -2.44 -8.74
C LEU A 36 -11.38 -2.52 -10.04
N MET A 37 -10.73 -2.72 -11.19
CA MET A 37 -11.43 -2.88 -12.47
C MET A 37 -12.35 -4.10 -12.50
N ALA A 38 -11.91 -5.23 -11.93
CA ALA A 38 -12.70 -6.46 -11.89
C ALA A 38 -13.83 -6.43 -10.85
N ASN A 39 -13.78 -5.50 -9.88
CA ASN A 39 -14.72 -5.41 -8.76
C ASN A 39 -15.40 -4.03 -8.71
N LYS A 40 -15.48 -3.31 -9.82
CA LYS A 40 -16.07 -1.97 -9.90
C LYS A 40 -17.54 -1.88 -9.44
N ASP A 41 -18.26 -3.00 -9.48
CA ASP A 41 -19.69 -3.09 -9.17
C ASP A 41 -19.95 -3.68 -7.77
N ASN A 42 -18.95 -3.71 -6.88
CA ASN A 42 -19.10 -4.17 -5.50
C ASN A 42 -18.13 -3.47 -4.53
N ASP A 43 -18.35 -3.66 -3.23
CA ASP A 43 -17.56 -3.02 -2.16
C ASP A 43 -16.45 -3.95 -1.59
N LYS A 44 -15.95 -4.90 -2.38
CA LYS A 44 -14.86 -5.76 -1.90
C LYS A 44 -13.59 -4.95 -1.67
N LEU A 45 -12.89 -5.29 -0.59
CA LEU A 45 -11.69 -4.59 -0.16
C LEU A 45 -10.42 -5.36 -0.51
N ILE A 46 -9.33 -4.60 -0.68
CA ILE A 46 -7.97 -5.15 -0.80
C ILE A 46 -7.31 -5.07 0.58
N GLY A 47 -7.03 -6.23 1.17
CA GLY A 47 -6.20 -6.33 2.37
C GLY A 47 -4.72 -6.23 2.02
N VAL A 48 -4.02 -5.25 2.59
CA VAL A 48 -2.55 -5.10 2.43
C VAL A 48 -1.87 -5.26 3.79
N HIS A 49 -0.97 -6.22 3.91
CA HIS A 49 -0.23 -6.43 5.15
C HIS A 49 1.25 -6.69 4.90
N CYS A 50 2.07 -6.37 5.90
CA CYS A 50 3.45 -6.84 6.02
C CYS A 50 3.58 -7.58 7.37
N THR A 51 4.73 -7.55 8.02
CA THR A 51 4.87 -8.16 9.36
C THR A 51 4.04 -7.42 10.42
N HIS A 52 4.14 -6.09 10.48
CA HIS A 52 3.41 -5.26 11.46
C HIS A 52 2.27 -4.44 10.84
N GLY A 53 2.12 -4.51 9.51
CA GLY A 53 1.10 -3.76 8.78
C GLY A 53 1.25 -2.23 8.88
N LEU A 54 2.46 -1.73 9.17
CA LEU A 54 2.71 -0.32 9.41
C LEU A 54 3.57 0.29 8.29
N ASN A 55 4.90 0.06 8.33
CA ASN A 55 5.84 0.78 7.47
C ASN A 55 5.76 0.42 5.97
N ARG A 56 5.99 -0.86 5.61
CA ARG A 56 5.96 -1.29 4.19
C ARG A 56 4.54 -1.23 3.59
N THR A 57 3.54 -1.48 4.41
CA THR A 57 2.13 -1.36 4.04
C THR A 57 1.80 0.09 3.74
N GLY A 58 2.04 0.98 4.70
CA GLY A 58 1.78 2.41 4.55
C GLY A 58 2.53 3.01 3.37
N TYR A 59 3.80 2.64 3.18
CA TYR A 59 4.56 3.12 2.02
C TYR A 59 3.90 2.77 0.68
N LEU A 60 3.55 1.50 0.44
CA LEU A 60 2.96 1.09 -0.83
C LEU A 60 1.55 1.67 -1.04
N VAL A 61 0.75 1.75 0.03
CA VAL A 61 -0.59 2.34 -0.02
C VAL A 61 -0.51 3.83 -0.30
N CYS A 62 0.28 4.59 0.46
CA CYS A 62 0.45 6.03 0.28
C CYS A 62 1.01 6.34 -1.10
N ARG A 63 2.04 5.60 -1.56
CA ARG A 63 2.60 5.80 -2.90
C ARG A 63 1.58 5.57 -4.01
N TYR A 64 0.66 4.62 -3.83
CA TYR A 64 -0.44 4.41 -4.78
C TYR A 64 -1.40 5.61 -4.78
N LEU A 65 -1.82 6.07 -3.60
CA LEU A 65 -2.70 7.25 -3.47
C LEU A 65 -2.06 8.50 -4.11
N ILE A 66 -0.75 8.69 -3.96
CA ILE A 66 -0.03 9.82 -4.55
C ILE A 66 0.12 9.66 -6.07
N GLU A 67 0.77 8.59 -6.53
CA GLU A 67 1.16 8.46 -7.95
C GLU A 67 -0.01 8.05 -8.87
N VAL A 68 -1.11 7.51 -8.32
CA VAL A 68 -2.25 6.99 -9.11
C VAL A 68 -3.51 7.80 -8.87
N GLU A 69 -3.84 8.10 -7.62
CA GLU A 69 -5.06 8.86 -7.26
C GLU A 69 -4.80 10.38 -7.19
N GLY A 70 -3.53 10.82 -7.32
CA GLY A 70 -3.17 12.24 -7.32
C GLY A 70 -3.30 12.94 -5.96
N MET A 71 -3.29 12.17 -4.87
CA MET A 71 -3.40 12.71 -3.51
C MET A 71 -2.10 13.43 -3.10
N GLU A 72 -2.23 14.54 -2.37
CA GLU A 72 -1.06 15.22 -1.80
C GLU A 72 -0.33 14.29 -0.81
N PRO A 73 1.02 14.24 -0.81
CA PRO A 73 1.78 13.30 0.00
C PRO A 73 1.47 13.27 1.49
N ASN A 74 1.39 14.42 2.16
CA ASN A 74 1.11 14.48 3.59
C ASN A 74 -0.32 14.05 3.90
N ALA A 75 -1.29 14.42 3.06
CA ALA A 75 -2.68 13.96 3.15
C ALA A 75 -2.78 12.43 3.02
N ALA A 76 -2.04 11.82 2.09
CA ALA A 76 -1.99 10.36 1.95
C ALA A 76 -1.41 9.67 3.18
N ILE A 77 -0.32 10.22 3.75
CA ILE A 77 0.32 9.71 4.96
C ILE A 77 -0.61 9.84 6.17
N GLU A 78 -1.25 10.98 6.35
CA GLU A 78 -2.19 11.24 7.44
C GLU A 78 -3.42 10.32 7.36
N LEU A 79 -3.98 10.17 6.16
CA LEU A 79 -5.11 9.27 5.91
C LEU A 79 -4.76 7.82 6.29
N PHE A 80 -3.58 7.34 5.86
CA PHE A 80 -3.12 6.00 6.23
C PHE A 80 -2.93 5.86 7.74
N ASN A 81 -2.23 6.81 8.38
CA ASN A 81 -1.94 6.77 9.82
C ASN A 81 -3.22 6.75 10.66
N THR A 82 -4.18 7.61 10.30
CA THR A 82 -5.49 7.71 10.97
C THR A 82 -6.29 6.43 10.79
N SER A 83 -6.38 5.91 9.56
CA SER A 83 -7.12 4.68 9.27
C SER A 83 -6.50 3.44 9.91
N ARG A 84 -5.16 3.41 10.02
CA ARG A 84 -4.41 2.30 10.63
C ARG A 84 -4.40 2.35 12.15
N GLY A 85 -4.57 3.53 12.76
CA GLY A 85 -4.48 3.78 14.20
C GLY A 85 -3.06 3.89 14.74
N HIS A 86 -2.04 3.85 13.89
CA HIS A 86 -0.63 4.01 14.28
C HIS A 86 0.13 4.77 13.19
N PRO A 87 0.98 5.75 13.55
CA PRO A 87 1.77 6.49 12.59
C PRO A 87 2.88 5.64 11.98
N MET A 88 3.16 5.80 10.69
CA MET A 88 4.39 5.29 10.10
C MET A 88 5.63 5.83 10.84
N GLU A 89 6.61 4.98 11.07
CA GLU A 89 7.79 5.30 11.90
C GLU A 89 9.06 5.46 11.06
N ARG A 90 9.10 4.85 9.87
CA ARG A 90 10.31 4.84 9.04
C ARG A 90 10.48 6.18 8.33
N SER A 91 11.36 7.01 8.89
CA SER A 91 11.68 8.34 8.37
C SER A 91 12.08 8.34 6.90
N ASN A 92 12.86 7.37 6.44
CA ASN A 92 13.23 7.26 5.03
C ASN A 92 12.01 7.03 4.11
N TYR A 93 11.01 6.29 4.57
CA TYR A 93 9.78 6.05 3.82
C TYR A 93 8.95 7.33 3.72
N ILE A 94 8.79 8.02 4.86
CA ILE A 94 8.06 9.28 4.94
C ILE A 94 8.70 10.34 4.04
N GLN A 95 10.02 10.53 4.14
CA GLN A 95 10.75 11.50 3.33
C GLN A 95 10.71 11.19 1.84
N ASP A 96 10.76 9.91 1.46
CA ASP A 96 10.61 9.53 0.05
C ASP A 96 9.19 9.85 -0.46
N LEU A 97 8.14 9.53 0.31
CA LEU A 97 6.76 9.84 -0.06
C LEU A 97 6.52 11.35 -0.19
N GLN A 98 7.04 12.16 0.74
CA GLN A 98 6.90 13.62 0.72
C GLN A 98 7.55 14.30 -0.48
N ARG A 99 8.45 13.61 -1.19
CA ARG A 99 9.13 14.09 -2.39
C ARG A 99 8.50 13.58 -3.69
N ARG A 100 7.42 12.78 -3.60
CA ARG A 100 6.71 12.23 -4.74
C ARG A 100 5.63 13.16 -5.26
#